data_AF-A0A1C6UFA8-F1
#
_entry.id   AF-A0A1C6UFA8-F1
#
_cell.length_a   1.000
_cell.length_b   1.000
_cell.length_c   1.000
_cell.angle_alpha   90.00
_cell.angle_beta   90.00
_cell.angle_gamma   90.00
#
_symmetry.space_group_name_H-M   'P 1'
#
loop_
_entity.id
_entity.type
_entity.pdbx_description
1 polymer ?
#
loop_
_entity_poly.entity_id
_entity_poly.type
_entity_poly.pdbx_seq_one_letter_code
_entity_poly.pdbx_strand_id
1 'polypeptide(L)'
;MTAHHPDLLDRLRAAGHQLPGTDAEPLGERLLDLQHAILRTTLDHAVRHLDGRHSEGASLLAKPQLQAQLADIAVELRESGLRCEIPAADPARLRWARHQRLTATGRRLLRLLGATSMLADGPGGDLHLVELLGNAYLHPGSVDDHG
;
A
#
# COMPACT_ATOMS: atom_id res chain seq x y z
N MET A 1 20.84 6.15 13.85
CA MET A 1 21.44 6.43 12.53
C MET A 1 20.27 6.67 11.60
N THR A 2 20.00 7.94 11.35
CA THR A 2 18.74 8.49 10.83
C THR A 2 18.66 8.31 9.31
N ALA A 3 17.63 7.65 8.81
CA ALA A 3 17.33 7.60 7.37
C ALA A 3 15.88 8.06 7.19
N HIS A 4 15.65 9.37 7.17
CA HIS A 4 15.39 10.11 5.94
C HIS A 4 14.08 9.64 5.29
N HIS A 5 13.00 10.32 5.68
CA HIS A 5 11.66 10.34 5.08
C HIS A 5 11.47 11.37 3.93
N PRO A 6 12.48 11.94 3.22
CA PRO A 6 12.25 13.01 2.24
C PRO A 6 11.75 12.47 0.90
N ASP A 7 11.97 11.19 0.59
CA ASP A 7 11.69 10.63 -0.73
C ASP A 7 10.17 10.56 -1.02
N LEU A 8 9.34 10.33 0.00
CA LEU A 8 7.88 10.35 -0.16
C LEU A 8 7.37 11.76 -0.48
N LEU A 9 7.87 12.78 0.25
CA LEU A 9 7.47 14.17 0.04
C LEU A 9 7.98 14.71 -1.30
N ASP A 10 9.16 14.31 -1.73
CA ASP A 10 9.70 14.72 -3.03
C ASP A 10 8.97 14.02 -4.19
N ARG A 11 8.57 12.76 -4.03
CA ARG A 11 7.70 12.05 -5.00
C ARG A 11 6.29 12.63 -5.04
N LEU A 12 5.73 13.04 -3.90
CA LEU A 12 4.45 13.75 -3.82
C LEU A 12 4.54 15.16 -4.40
N ARG A 13 5.63 15.90 -4.18
CA ARG A 13 5.87 17.23 -4.78
C ARG A 13 6.08 17.17 -6.28
N ALA A 14 6.84 16.20 -6.76
CA ALA A 14 6.99 15.94 -8.20
C ALA A 14 5.65 15.61 -8.86
N ALA A 15 4.77 14.87 -8.16
CA ALA A 15 3.41 14.63 -8.61
C ALA A 15 2.49 15.87 -8.51
N GLY A 16 2.74 16.76 -7.54
CA GLY A 16 1.93 17.94 -7.24
C GLY A 16 2.22 19.19 -8.07
N HIS A 17 3.43 19.36 -8.62
CA HIS A 17 3.80 20.52 -9.44
C HIS A 17 3.14 20.57 -10.84
N GLN A 18 2.31 19.58 -11.19
CA GLN A 18 1.73 19.42 -12.52
C GLN A 18 0.21 19.53 -12.58
N LEU A 19 -0.44 20.25 -11.66
CA LEU A 19 -1.91 20.34 -11.65
C LEU A 19 -2.45 21.75 -11.88
N PRO A 20 -2.57 22.18 -13.16
CA PRO A 20 -3.68 23.01 -13.59
C PRO A 20 -4.81 22.14 -14.17
N GLY A 21 -5.99 22.18 -13.56
CA GLY A 21 -7.25 21.71 -14.16
C GLY A 21 -7.57 20.21 -14.04
N THR A 22 -8.76 19.93 -13.49
CA THR A 22 -9.73 18.83 -13.74
C THR A 22 -9.29 17.43 -14.24
N ASP A 23 -8.15 16.88 -13.85
CA ASP A 23 -7.83 15.47 -14.14
C ASP A 23 -7.70 14.64 -12.85
N ALA A 24 -8.82 14.31 -12.21
CA ALA A 24 -8.85 13.47 -11.00
C ALA A 24 -8.43 12.01 -11.26
N GLU A 25 -8.60 11.50 -12.49
CA GLU A 25 -8.17 10.16 -12.89
C GLU A 25 -6.66 9.93 -12.83
N PRO A 26 -5.80 10.80 -13.42
CA PRO A 26 -4.36 10.60 -13.32
C PRO A 26 -3.83 10.76 -11.90
N LEU A 27 -4.44 11.56 -11.03
CA LEU A 27 -4.06 11.57 -9.61
C LEU A 27 -4.45 10.25 -8.92
N GLY A 28 -5.67 9.76 -9.16
CA GLY A 28 -6.15 8.55 -8.52
C GLY A 28 -5.33 7.31 -8.87
N GLU A 29 -4.98 7.15 -10.14
CA GLU A 29 -4.11 6.05 -10.59
C GLU A 29 -2.69 6.18 -10.01
N ARG A 30 -2.11 7.40 -9.98
CA ARG A 30 -0.80 7.63 -9.35
C ARG A 30 -0.79 7.29 -7.86
N LEU A 31 -1.87 7.56 -7.14
CA LEU A 31 -2.01 7.19 -5.72
C LEU A 31 -2.06 5.67 -5.54
N LEU A 32 -2.78 4.96 -6.41
CA LEU A 32 -2.81 3.49 -6.39
C LEU A 32 -1.44 2.88 -6.72
N ASP A 33 -0.73 3.43 -7.71
CA ASP A 33 0.62 3.02 -8.06
C ASP A 33 1.60 3.27 -6.90
N LEU A 34 1.49 4.42 -6.22
CA LEU A 34 2.27 4.73 -5.02
C LEU A 34 1.98 3.74 -3.88
N GLN A 35 0.70 3.47 -3.60
CA GLN A 35 0.29 2.52 -2.56
C GLN A 35 0.83 1.11 -2.84
N HIS A 36 0.72 0.67 -4.10
CA HIS A 36 1.26 -0.61 -4.54
C HIS A 36 2.79 -0.67 -4.37
N ALA A 37 3.52 0.39 -4.73
CA ALA A 37 4.97 0.46 -4.57
C ALA A 37 5.39 0.39 -3.09
N ILE A 38 4.72 1.14 -2.21
CA ILE A 38 4.97 1.11 -0.75
C ILE A 38 4.74 -0.29 -0.19
N LEU A 39 3.64 -0.95 -0.59
CA LEU A 39 3.34 -2.32 -0.16
C LEU A 39 4.40 -3.32 -0.63
N ARG A 40 4.88 -3.20 -1.87
CA ARG A 40 5.94 -4.06 -2.39
C ARG A 40 7.24 -3.89 -1.59
N THR A 41 7.67 -2.64 -1.37
CA THR A 41 8.84 -2.36 -0.54
C THR A 41 8.67 -2.86 0.90
N THR A 42 7.46 -2.76 1.45
CA THR A 42 7.15 -3.29 2.78
C THR A 42 7.22 -4.81 2.82
N LEU A 43 6.75 -5.49 1.77
CA LEU A 43 6.83 -6.95 1.65
C LEU A 43 8.29 -7.40 1.56
N ASP A 44 9.11 -6.73 0.74
CA ASP A 44 10.54 -6.98 0.64
C ASP A 44 11.25 -6.75 1.98
N HIS A 45 10.83 -5.74 2.75
CA HIS A 45 11.32 -5.51 4.11
C HIS A 45 10.88 -6.63 5.07
N ALA A 46 9.63 -7.07 5.01
CA ALA A 46 9.11 -8.14 5.87
C ALA A 46 9.81 -9.48 5.64
N VAL A 47 10.04 -9.85 4.39
CA VAL A 47 10.81 -11.05 4.03
C VAL A 47 12.21 -10.98 4.62
N ARG A 48 12.95 -9.88 4.40
CA ARG A 48 14.29 -9.70 4.96
C ARG A 48 14.31 -9.69 6.49
N HIS A 49 13.33 -9.05 7.11
CA HIS A 49 13.23 -8.97 8.57
C HIS A 49 12.98 -10.36 9.19
N LEU A 50 12.07 -11.13 8.61
CA LEU A 50 11.72 -12.46 9.10
C LEU A 50 12.83 -13.49 8.83
N ASP A 51 13.57 -13.34 7.74
CA ASP A 51 14.75 -14.16 7.44
C ASP A 51 15.85 -13.98 8.50
N GLY A 52 16.14 -12.73 8.87
CA GLY A 52 17.15 -12.41 9.88
C GLY A 52 16.76 -12.74 11.33
N ARG A 53 15.48 -12.90 11.66
CA ARG A 53 15.04 -13.24 13.01
C ARG A 53 15.04 -14.74 13.25
N HIS A 54 15.71 -15.16 14.32
CA HIS A 54 15.77 -16.55 14.74
C HIS A 54 14.86 -16.79 15.95
N SER A 55 14.20 -17.95 15.98
CA SER A 55 13.39 -18.46 17.09
C SER A 55 13.68 -19.96 17.21
N GLU A 56 14.04 -20.43 18.40
CA GLU A 56 14.35 -21.85 18.67
C GLU A 56 15.42 -22.44 17.71
N GLY A 57 16.40 -21.64 17.30
CA GLY A 57 17.50 -22.09 16.44
C GLY A 57 17.19 -22.11 14.94
N ALA A 58 15.96 -21.76 14.51
CA ALA A 58 15.60 -21.59 13.10
C ALA A 58 15.13 -20.16 12.81
N SER A 59 15.31 -19.71 11.56
CA SER A 59 14.72 -18.46 11.11
C SER A 59 13.20 -18.51 11.26
N LEU A 60 12.55 -17.39 11.62
CA LEU A 60 11.08 -17.30 11.63
C LEU A 60 10.52 -17.59 10.24
N LEU A 61 11.25 -17.25 9.17
CA LEU A 61 10.86 -17.56 7.81
C LEU A 61 10.85 -19.07 7.50
N ALA A 62 11.48 -19.91 8.34
CA ALA A 62 11.37 -21.37 8.23
C ALA A 62 10.02 -21.92 8.71
N LYS A 63 9.18 -21.08 9.35
CA LYS A 63 7.83 -21.49 9.79
C LYS A 63 6.88 -21.50 8.58
N PRO A 64 6.32 -22.67 8.18
CA PRO A 64 5.48 -22.78 6.98
C PRO A 64 4.26 -21.85 6.99
N GLN A 65 3.71 -21.56 8.18
CA GLN A 65 2.58 -20.64 8.34
C GLN A 65 2.94 -19.20 7.96
N LEU A 66 4.16 -18.74 8.23
CA LEU A 66 4.60 -17.40 7.82
C LEU A 66 4.89 -17.35 6.32
N GLN A 67 5.46 -18.42 5.76
CA GLN A 67 5.68 -18.53 4.31
C GLN A 67 4.36 -18.49 3.53
N ALA A 68 3.35 -19.25 3.96
CA ALA A 68 2.03 -19.26 3.34
C ALA A 68 1.39 -17.86 3.34
N GLN A 69 1.38 -17.17 4.49
CA GLN A 69 0.81 -15.83 4.59
C GLN A 69 1.55 -14.80 3.73
N LEU A 70 2.89 -14.87 3.64
CA LEU A 70 3.67 -14.00 2.77
C LEU A 70 3.41 -14.29 1.29
N ALA A 71 3.25 -15.56 0.91
CA ALA A 71 2.91 -15.96 -0.44
C ALA A 71 1.51 -15.45 -0.84
N ASP A 72 0.52 -15.59 0.04
CA ASP A 72 -0.83 -15.07 -0.19
C ASP A 72 -0.82 -13.56 -0.41
N ILE A 73 -0.10 -12.82 0.44
CA ILE A 73 0.07 -11.36 0.29
C ILE A 73 0.76 -11.01 -1.03
N ALA A 74 1.79 -11.76 -1.44
CA ALA A 74 2.50 -11.53 -2.68
C ALA A 74 1.61 -11.75 -3.92
N VAL A 75 0.76 -12.78 -3.89
CA VAL A 75 -0.21 -13.08 -4.96
C VAL A 75 -1.22 -11.95 -5.09
N GLU A 76 -1.86 -11.55 -3.99
CA GLU A 76 -2.84 -10.46 -3.99
C GLU A 76 -2.24 -9.13 -4.46
N LEU A 77 -1.01 -8.85 -4.06
CA LEU A 77 -0.30 -7.64 -4.47
C LEU A 77 -0.05 -7.64 -5.99
N ARG A 78 0.42 -8.77 -6.52
CA ARG A 78 0.63 -8.95 -7.96
C ARG A 78 -0.66 -8.78 -8.74
N GLU A 79 -1.75 -9.36 -8.27
CA GLU A 79 -3.07 -9.23 -8.89
C GLU A 79 -3.59 -7.78 -8.86
N SER A 80 -3.37 -7.09 -7.74
CA SER A 80 -3.80 -5.69 -7.59
C SER A 80 -3.08 -4.74 -8.55
N GLY A 81 -1.85 -5.07 -8.94
CA GLY A 81 -1.06 -4.36 -9.94
C GLY A 81 -1.52 -4.54 -11.39
N LEU A 82 -2.35 -5.55 -11.67
CA LEU A 82 -2.87 -5.77 -13.02
C LEU A 82 -3.85 -4.66 -13.39
N ARG A 83 -3.67 -4.07 -14.58
CA ARG A 83 -4.60 -3.09 -15.13
C ARG A 83 -5.69 -3.84 -15.91
N CYS A 84 -6.94 -3.47 -15.68
CA CYS A 84 -8.05 -3.96 -16.50
C CYS A 84 -8.00 -3.23 -17.84
N GLU A 85 -7.84 -3.96 -18.94
CA GLU A 85 -7.86 -3.39 -20.29
C GLU A 85 -9.30 -3.08 -20.76
N ILE A 86 -10.29 -3.61 -20.05
CA ILE A 86 -11.71 -3.35 -20.30
C ILE A 86 -12.13 -2.10 -19.51
N PRO A 87 -12.67 -1.07 -20.18
CA PRO A 87 -13.19 0.12 -19.50
C PRO A 87 -14.26 -0.26 -18.47
N ALA A 88 -14.09 0.22 -17.24
CA ALA A 88 -15.06 0.02 -16.19
C ALA A 88 -16.26 0.96 -16.38
N ALA A 89 -17.47 0.48 -16.10
CA ALA A 89 -18.66 1.31 -16.12
C ALA A 89 -18.61 2.44 -15.05
N ASP A 90 -17.89 2.20 -13.95
CA ASP A 90 -17.66 3.17 -12.88
C ASP A 90 -16.16 3.12 -12.46
N PRO A 91 -15.31 3.93 -13.11
CA PRO A 91 -13.88 3.99 -12.80
C PRO A 91 -13.59 4.46 -11.37
N ALA A 92 -14.42 5.34 -10.79
CA ALA A 92 -14.22 5.84 -9.43
C ALA A 92 -14.43 4.75 -8.39
N ARG A 93 -15.53 4.00 -8.50
CA ARG A 93 -15.80 2.86 -7.61
C ARG A 93 -14.79 1.73 -7.79
N LEU A 94 -14.29 1.51 -9.01
CA LEU A 94 -13.20 0.55 -9.23
C LEU A 94 -11.91 0.98 -8.52
N ARG A 95 -11.50 2.25 -8.65
CA ARG A 95 -10.34 2.80 -7.93
C ARG A 95 -10.49 2.67 -6.42
N TRP A 96 -11.67 2.98 -5.89
CA TRP A 96 -11.98 2.81 -4.46
C TRP A 96 -11.88 1.34 -4.01
N ALA A 97 -12.41 0.40 -4.79
CA ALA A 97 -12.30 -1.02 -4.49
C ALA A 97 -10.84 -1.49 -4.49
N ARG A 98 -10.02 -1.03 -5.45
CA ARG A 98 -8.58 -1.33 -5.50
C ARG A 98 -7.86 -0.76 -4.27
N HIS A 99 -8.15 0.49 -3.90
CA HIS A 99 -7.61 1.11 -2.69
C HIS A 99 -7.91 0.29 -1.44
N GLN A 100 -9.18 -0.10 -1.23
CA GLN A 100 -9.58 -0.90 -0.07
C GLN A 100 -8.87 -2.26 0.00
N ARG A 101 -8.68 -2.93 -1.14
CA ARG A 101 -7.92 -4.19 -1.22
C ARG A 101 -6.47 -3.99 -0.81
N LEU A 102 -5.79 -2.99 -1.39
CA LEU A 102 -4.41 -2.65 -1.05
C LEU A 102 -4.27 -2.29 0.44
N THR A 103 -5.21 -1.52 0.99
CA THR A 103 -5.23 -1.17 2.42
C THR A 103 -5.41 -2.41 3.31
N ALA A 104 -6.28 -3.34 2.95
CA ALA A 104 -6.48 -4.59 3.69
C ALA A 104 -5.23 -5.48 3.65
N THR A 105 -4.56 -5.58 2.51
CA THR A 105 -3.28 -6.30 2.35
C THR A 105 -2.16 -5.64 3.17
N GLY A 106 -2.07 -4.30 3.18
CA GLY A 106 -1.13 -3.58 4.04
C GLY A 106 -1.34 -3.84 5.52
N ARG A 107 -2.59 -3.82 5.99
CA ARG A 107 -2.93 -4.12 7.39
C ARG A 107 -2.58 -5.56 7.78
N ARG A 108 -2.74 -6.54 6.87
CA ARG A 108 -2.26 -7.92 7.10
C ARG A 108 -0.74 -7.99 7.24
N LEU A 109 -0.02 -7.30 6.36
CA LEU A 109 1.43 -7.27 6.37
C LEU A 109 1.99 -6.61 7.64
N LEU A 110 1.37 -5.51 8.11
CA LEU A 110 1.73 -4.87 9.38
C LEU A 110 1.50 -5.81 10.58
N ARG A 111 0.43 -6.59 10.58
CA ARG A 111 0.18 -7.59 11.64
C ARG A 111 1.25 -8.69 11.68
N LEU A 112 1.75 -9.13 10.52
CA LEU A 112 2.86 -10.09 10.45
C LEU A 112 4.16 -9.52 11.04
N LEU A 113 4.41 -8.23 10.84
CA LEU A 113 5.58 -7.52 11.38
C LEU A 113 5.47 -7.24 12.89
N GLY A 114 4.25 -7.26 13.44
CA GLY A 114 4.00 -6.97 14.85
C GLY A 114 4.52 -5.59 15.27
N ALA A 115 5.12 -5.50 16.46
CA ALA A 115 5.62 -4.24 17.02
C ALA A 115 6.71 -3.56 16.17
N THR A 116 7.47 -4.31 15.36
CA THR A 116 8.49 -3.75 14.45
C THR A 116 7.88 -2.75 13.46
N SER A 117 6.61 -2.96 13.08
CA SER A 117 5.92 -2.06 12.16
C SER A 117 5.69 -0.65 12.72
N MET A 118 5.69 -0.49 14.05
CA MET A 118 5.43 0.77 14.76
C MET A 118 6.71 1.54 15.11
N LEU A 119 7.89 1.01 14.76
CA LEU A 119 9.14 1.73 14.93
C LEU A 119 9.19 2.92 13.96
N ALA A 120 9.95 3.96 14.33
CA ALA A 120 10.08 5.17 13.50
C ALA A 120 10.63 4.87 12.09
N ASP A 121 11.51 3.88 11.97
CA ASP A 121 12.05 3.41 10.69
C ASP A 121 11.24 2.22 10.12
N GLY A 122 10.10 1.90 10.74
CA GLY A 122 9.20 0.83 10.34
C GLY A 122 8.19 1.28 9.27
N PRO A 123 7.65 0.35 8.48
CA PRO A 123 6.77 0.67 7.34
C PRO A 123 5.38 1.19 7.73
N GLY A 124 5.04 1.25 9.02
CA GLY A 124 3.72 1.63 9.51
C GLY A 124 3.33 3.07 9.16
N GLY A 125 4.29 4.00 9.24
CA GLY A 125 4.05 5.41 8.91
C GLY A 125 3.65 5.60 7.45
N ASP A 126 4.44 5.08 6.52
CA ASP A 126 4.17 5.17 5.08
C ASP A 126 2.84 4.52 4.68
N LEU A 127 2.56 3.33 5.21
CA LEU A 127 1.30 2.63 4.94
C LEU A 127 0.08 3.37 5.50
N HIS A 128 0.23 4.02 6.66
CA HIS A 128 -0.83 4.85 7.22
C HIS A 128 -1.06 6.12 6.38
N LEU A 129 0.00 6.79 5.95
CA LEU A 129 -0.10 8.00 5.12
C LEU A 129 -0.78 7.71 3.79
N VAL A 130 -0.39 6.63 3.10
CA VAL A 130 -1.03 6.29 1.82
C VAL A 130 -2.47 5.81 1.98
N GLU A 131 -2.80 5.18 3.12
CA GLU A 131 -4.19 4.90 3.48
C GLU A 131 -5.01 6.19 3.63
N LEU A 132 -4.50 7.17 4.38
CA LEU A 132 -5.18 8.46 4.55
C LEU A 132 -5.36 9.21 3.22
N LEU A 133 -4.32 9.23 2.37
CA LEU A 133 -4.40 9.85 1.06
C LEU A 133 -5.44 9.15 0.17
N GLY A 134 -5.48 7.82 0.16
CA GLY A 134 -6.49 7.10 -0.60
C GLY A 134 -7.91 7.34 -0.10
N ASN A 135 -8.12 7.38 1.22
CA ASN A 135 -9.42 7.74 1.80
C ASN A 135 -9.87 9.15 1.40
N ALA A 136 -8.95 10.11 1.35
CA ALA A 136 -9.27 11.50 0.99
C ALA A 136 -9.54 11.70 -0.51
N TYR A 137 -8.81 11.00 -1.39
CA TYR A 137 -8.80 11.29 -2.83
C TYR A 137 -9.40 10.21 -3.73
N LEU A 138 -9.64 8.99 -3.22
CA LEU A 138 -10.19 7.87 -3.99
C LEU A 138 -11.61 7.49 -3.58
N HIS A 139 -12.13 8.05 -2.48
CA HIS A 139 -13.50 7.80 -2.06
C HIS A 139 -14.47 8.33 -3.13
N PRO A 140 -15.42 7.51 -3.63
CA PRO A 140 -16.46 8.00 -4.50
C PRO A 140 -17.35 8.88 -3.62
N GLY A 141 -17.39 10.19 -3.86
CA GLY A 141 -18.16 11.13 -3.03
C GLY A 141 -19.56 10.58 -2.74
N SER A 142 -20.09 10.84 -1.54
CA SER A 142 -21.49 10.53 -1.27
C SER A 142 -22.31 11.22 -2.36
N VAL A 143 -23.14 10.45 -3.06
CA VAL A 143 -24.27 11.05 -3.76
C VAL A 143 -25.14 11.58 -2.63
N ASP A 144 -24.95 12.85 -2.28
CA ASP A 144 -25.78 13.50 -1.28
C ASP A 144 -27.18 13.55 -1.87
N ASP A 145 -28.02 12.64 -1.40
CA ASP A 145 -29.44 12.52 -1.65
C ASP A 145 -30.13 13.79 -1.12
N HIS A 146 -30.10 14.86 -1.91
CA HIS A 146 -30.96 16.03 -1.73
C HIS A 146 -32.16 15.86 -2.66
N GLY A 147 -33.03 14.91 -2.31
CA GLY A 147 -34.39 14.79 -2.80
C GLY A 147 -35.37 15.50 -1.87
#